data_AF-A0A8J6XFJ4-F1
#
_entry.id   AF-A0A8J6XFJ4-F1
#
_cell.length_a   1.000
_cell.length_b   1.000
_cell.length_c   1.000
_cell.angle_alpha   90.00
_cell.angle_beta   90.00
_cell.angle_gamma   90.00
#
_symmetry.space_group_name_H-M   'P 1'
#
loop_
_entity.id
_entity.type
_entity.pdbx_description
1 polymer ?
#
loop_
_entity_poly.entity_id
_entity_poly.type
_entity_poly.pdbx_seq_one_letter_code
_entity_poly.pdbx_strand_id
1 'polypeptide(L)'
;MKKFMYAATLFTLAIVSSVPAALAKNPNDAKISHLGNSAAIPNYAAAPAATHKFDVHTQGKAISELIIDLPEDANINQGIEVKNKLGQKISATVSINGRKATVAFSEPVAPGTTISILMKGVNTPGYEQTWHYPVSVKKVGMNGELPLGLARVQTYY
;
A
#
# COMPACT_ATOMS: atom_id res chain seq x y z
N MET A 1 21.97 41.06 54.97
CA MET A 1 21.03 39.92 54.98
C MET A 1 20.20 40.02 53.70
N LYS A 2 20.49 39.21 52.66
CA LYS A 2 19.70 38.02 52.27
C LYS A 2 18.21 38.39 52.06
N LYS A 3 17.58 38.32 50.88
CA LYS A 3 17.49 37.12 50.01
C LYS A 3 16.51 37.30 48.82
N PHE A 4 16.84 36.61 47.70
CA PHE A 4 15.99 35.99 46.66
C PHE A 4 15.25 36.91 45.65
N MET A 5 15.71 37.00 44.39
CA MET A 5 15.49 36.09 43.22
C MET A 5 14.01 35.91 42.86
N TYR A 6 13.75 35.89 41.54
CA TYR A 6 12.52 35.51 40.80
C TYR A 6 11.82 36.66 40.04
N ALA A 7 12.35 37.01 38.87
CA ALA A 7 11.56 37.59 37.77
C ALA A 7 12.29 37.37 36.43
N ALA A 8 12.56 36.11 36.08
CA ALA A 8 13.17 35.73 34.79
C ALA A 8 12.50 34.46 34.25
N THR A 9 11.21 34.58 33.94
CA THR A 9 10.33 33.56 33.36
C THR A 9 9.11 34.33 32.90
N LEU A 10 8.62 34.33 31.66
CA LEU A 10 8.73 33.47 30.48
C LEU A 10 8.36 34.34 29.27
N PHE A 11 8.82 34.04 28.06
CA PHE A 11 7.99 34.04 26.83
C PHE A 11 8.86 33.68 25.62
N THR A 12 9.14 32.39 25.44
CA THR A 12 9.60 31.85 24.17
C THR A 12 8.88 30.54 23.93
N LEU A 13 7.75 30.57 23.21
CA LEU A 13 7.39 29.59 22.18
C LEU A 13 6.01 29.90 21.57
N ALA A 14 5.96 30.08 20.25
CA ALA A 14 5.10 29.31 19.34
C ALA A 14 5.19 29.92 17.94
N ILE A 15 6.19 29.53 17.16
CA ILE A 15 6.08 29.66 15.70
C ILE A 15 5.19 28.51 15.27
N VAL A 16 3.89 28.80 15.10
CA VAL A 16 2.94 27.89 14.44
C VAL A 16 3.39 27.81 12.98
N SER A 17 4.05 26.71 12.60
CA SER A 17 4.39 26.46 11.20
C SER A 17 3.12 26.09 10.43
N SER A 18 2.36 27.10 10.00
CA SER A 18 1.28 26.91 9.03
C SER A 18 1.93 26.69 7.65
N VAL A 19 2.22 25.44 7.30
CA VAL A 19 2.54 25.11 5.90
C VAL A 19 1.27 25.38 5.10
N PRO A 20 1.28 26.28 4.10
CA PRO A 20 0.10 26.55 3.29
C PRO A 20 -0.35 25.26 2.61
N ALA A 21 -1.64 24.92 2.70
CA ALA A 21 -2.21 23.79 1.97
C ALA A 21 -1.96 23.88 0.45
N ALA A 22 -1.72 25.08 -0.07
CA ALA A 22 -1.33 25.34 -1.47
C ALA A 22 0.03 24.72 -1.88
N LEU A 23 0.90 24.35 -0.92
CA LEU A 23 2.15 23.64 -1.19
C LEU A 23 2.00 22.11 -1.09
N ALA A 24 0.82 21.60 -0.72
CA ALA A 24 0.55 20.18 -0.70
C ALA A 24 0.38 19.68 -2.14
N LYS A 25 1.28 18.80 -2.59
CA LYS A 25 1.19 18.15 -3.89
C LYS A 25 0.33 16.89 -3.78
N ASN A 26 -0.54 16.64 -4.75
CA ASN A 26 -1.34 15.41 -4.79
C ASN A 26 -0.38 14.21 -4.91
N PRO A 27 -0.47 13.18 -4.04
CA PRO A 27 0.34 11.97 -4.15
C PRO A 27 0.26 11.31 -5.54
N ASN A 28 -0.88 11.45 -6.21
CA ASN A 28 -1.09 10.92 -7.56
C ASN A 28 -0.26 11.66 -8.63
N ASP A 29 0.25 12.86 -8.35
CA ASP A 29 1.15 13.63 -9.24
C ASP A 29 2.63 13.23 -9.05
N ALA A 30 2.90 12.21 -8.24
CA ALA A 30 4.24 11.68 -8.06
C ALA A 30 4.73 11.01 -9.35
N LYS A 31 5.96 11.32 -9.77
CA LYS A 31 6.61 10.72 -10.94
C LYS A 31 7.23 9.35 -10.66
N ILE A 32 6.82 8.71 -9.57
CA ILE A 32 7.31 7.41 -9.11
C ILE A 32 6.14 6.45 -8.94
N SER A 33 6.41 5.15 -9.15
CA SER A 33 5.41 4.13 -8.87
C SER A 33 5.11 4.14 -7.38
N HIS A 34 3.84 4.07 -7.00
CA HIS A 34 3.42 4.13 -5.61
C HIS A 34 2.10 3.38 -5.39
N LEU A 35 1.84 3.04 -4.14
CA LEU A 35 0.60 2.40 -3.72
C LEU A 35 -0.51 3.44 -3.57
N GLY A 36 -1.72 3.06 -3.95
CA GLY A 36 -2.92 3.88 -3.89
C GLY A 36 -3.94 3.37 -2.87
N ASN A 37 -5.21 3.60 -3.18
CA ASN A 37 -6.33 3.26 -2.30
C ASN A 37 -6.40 1.76 -2.01
N SER A 38 -6.82 1.43 -0.80
CA SER A 38 -6.96 0.06 -0.30
C SER A 38 -8.28 -0.14 0.42
N ALA A 39 -8.76 -1.38 0.46
CA ALA A 39 -10.00 -1.76 1.13
C ALA A 39 -10.07 -3.26 1.40
N ALA A 40 -10.85 -3.67 2.40
CA ALA A 40 -11.30 -5.05 2.59
C ALA A 40 -12.79 -5.16 2.24
N ILE A 41 -13.20 -6.24 1.59
CA ILE A 41 -14.60 -6.46 1.16
C ILE A 41 -14.98 -7.94 1.44
N PRO A 42 -15.83 -8.22 2.43
CA PRO A 42 -16.30 -7.29 3.47
C PRO A 42 -15.12 -6.78 4.34
N ASN A 43 -15.33 -5.66 5.04
CA ASN A 43 -14.31 -5.03 5.88
C ASN A 43 -14.36 -5.49 7.35
N TYR A 44 -15.02 -6.59 7.66
CA TYR A 44 -15.09 -7.17 9.00
C TYR A 44 -13.88 -8.08 9.28
N ALA A 45 -13.22 -7.92 10.42
CA ALA A 45 -11.94 -8.56 10.73
C ALA A 45 -12.04 -10.09 10.79
N ALA A 46 -13.14 -10.62 11.34
CA ALA A 46 -13.40 -12.05 11.38
C ALA A 46 -14.18 -12.56 10.15
N ALA A 47 -14.30 -11.77 9.08
CA ALA A 47 -14.95 -12.23 7.87
C ALA A 47 -14.11 -13.34 7.21
N PRO A 48 -14.68 -14.53 7.00
CA PRO A 48 -13.98 -15.55 6.22
C PRO A 48 -13.91 -15.11 4.75
N ALA A 49 -12.80 -15.44 4.11
CA ALA A 49 -12.60 -15.29 2.67
C ALA A 49 -12.85 -13.87 2.12
N ALA A 50 -12.43 -12.83 2.85
CA ALA A 50 -12.56 -11.45 2.40
C ALA A 50 -11.73 -11.17 1.13
N THR A 51 -12.11 -10.15 0.37
CA THR A 51 -11.28 -9.60 -0.71
C THR A 51 -10.51 -8.40 -0.19
N HIS A 52 -9.18 -8.51 -0.13
CA HIS A 52 -8.33 -7.35 0.15
C HIS A 52 -7.89 -6.72 -1.17
N LYS A 53 -8.12 -5.43 -1.33
CA LYS A 53 -7.78 -4.65 -2.52
C LYS A 53 -6.76 -3.57 -2.18
N PHE A 54 -5.82 -3.34 -3.09
CA PHE A 54 -5.07 -2.09 -3.14
C PHE A 54 -4.75 -1.69 -4.59
N ASP A 55 -4.54 -0.40 -4.81
CA ASP A 55 -4.20 0.13 -6.12
C ASP A 55 -2.68 0.34 -6.26
N VAL A 56 -2.16 0.20 -7.48
CA VAL A 56 -0.76 0.47 -7.81
C VAL A 56 -0.73 1.46 -8.98
N HIS A 57 -0.12 2.62 -8.73
CA HIS A 57 0.18 3.61 -9.75
C HIS A 57 1.54 3.28 -10.36
N THR A 58 1.58 3.08 -11.67
CA THR A 58 2.81 2.74 -12.38
C THR A 58 3.43 4.00 -12.98
N GLN A 59 4.72 4.22 -12.77
CA GLN A 59 5.46 5.34 -13.36
C GLN A 59 6.89 4.94 -13.73
N GLY A 60 7.49 5.68 -14.65
CA GLY A 60 8.84 5.43 -15.16
C GLY A 60 8.86 4.27 -16.15
N LYS A 61 9.47 3.13 -15.79
CA LYS A 61 9.49 1.93 -16.64
C LYS A 61 8.26 1.04 -16.40
N ALA A 62 7.89 0.28 -17.42
CA ALA A 62 6.83 -0.71 -17.34
C ALA A 62 7.14 -1.78 -16.26
N ILE A 63 6.09 -2.28 -15.61
CA ILE A 63 6.20 -3.27 -14.52
C ILE A 63 5.93 -4.65 -15.12
N SER A 64 6.87 -5.58 -14.95
CA SER A 64 6.73 -6.97 -15.40
C SER A 64 6.20 -7.89 -14.31
N GLU A 65 6.54 -7.62 -13.05
CA GLU A 65 6.10 -8.43 -11.91
C GLU A 65 5.75 -7.55 -10.70
N LEU A 66 4.76 -7.97 -9.94
CA LEU A 66 4.40 -7.44 -8.63
C LEU A 66 4.62 -8.54 -7.59
N ILE A 67 5.31 -8.21 -6.50
CA ILE A 67 5.59 -9.10 -5.38
C ILE A 67 4.87 -8.54 -4.16
N ILE A 68 4.16 -9.41 -3.45
CA ILE A 68 3.36 -9.07 -2.27
C ILE A 68 3.77 -10.05 -1.17
N ASP A 69 4.29 -9.52 -0.07
CA ASP A 69 4.53 -10.33 1.11
C ASP A 69 3.29 -10.31 2.01
N LEU A 70 2.84 -11.49 2.41
CA LEU A 70 1.72 -11.68 3.30
C LEU A 70 2.18 -11.50 4.76
N PRO A 71 1.46 -10.70 5.56
CA PRO A 71 1.71 -10.59 6.98
C PRO A 71 1.55 -11.95 7.68
N GLU A 72 2.09 -12.06 8.88
CA GLU A 72 1.92 -13.26 9.72
C GLU A 72 0.43 -13.55 9.89
N ASP A 73 0.06 -14.83 9.82
CA ASP A 73 -1.31 -15.34 9.95
C ASP A 73 -2.33 -14.94 8.85
N ALA A 74 -1.92 -14.20 7.81
CA ALA A 74 -2.75 -13.96 6.63
C ALA A 74 -2.47 -14.99 5.53
N ASN A 75 -3.54 -15.54 4.93
CA ASN A 75 -3.46 -16.42 3.76
C ASN A 75 -4.43 -15.99 2.66
N ILE A 76 -4.16 -16.44 1.42
CA ILE A 76 -4.99 -16.19 0.24
C ILE A 76 -5.42 -17.54 -0.33
N ASN A 77 -6.73 -17.83 -0.32
CA ASN A 77 -7.25 -19.14 -0.74
C ASN A 77 -7.91 -19.15 -2.12
N GLN A 78 -8.23 -17.98 -2.69
CA GLN A 78 -8.92 -17.89 -4.00
C GLN A 78 -8.07 -17.17 -5.06
N GLY A 79 -6.79 -16.95 -4.77
CA GLY A 79 -5.83 -16.34 -5.69
C GLY A 79 -5.89 -14.80 -5.75
N ILE A 80 -5.28 -14.24 -6.79
CA ILE A 80 -5.16 -12.80 -6.98
C ILE A 80 -5.67 -12.45 -8.38
N GLU A 81 -6.52 -11.42 -8.46
CA GLU A 81 -6.98 -10.85 -9.71
C GLU A 81 -6.43 -9.43 -9.88
N VAL A 82 -6.03 -9.08 -11.10
CA VAL A 82 -5.59 -7.73 -11.45
C VAL A 82 -6.60 -7.13 -12.41
N LYS A 83 -6.99 -5.88 -12.13
CA LYS A 83 -7.89 -5.10 -12.99
C LYS A 83 -7.29 -3.76 -13.37
N ASN A 84 -7.64 -3.25 -14.55
CA ASN A 84 -7.37 -1.86 -14.92
C ASN A 84 -8.42 -0.91 -14.29
N LYS A 85 -8.27 0.40 -14.51
CA LYS A 85 -9.23 1.43 -14.05
C LYS A 85 -10.67 1.23 -14.54
N LEU A 86 -10.86 0.54 -15.67
CA LEU A 86 -12.17 0.24 -16.25
C LEU A 86 -12.79 -1.05 -15.66
N GLY A 87 -12.11 -1.69 -14.69
CA GLY A 87 -12.55 -2.95 -14.10
C GLY A 87 -12.31 -4.18 -14.98
N GLN A 88 -11.62 -4.02 -16.11
CA GLN A 88 -11.27 -5.11 -17.02
C GLN A 88 -10.09 -5.88 -16.45
N LYS A 89 -10.15 -7.21 -16.53
CA LYS A 89 -9.09 -8.10 -16.06
C LYS A 89 -7.83 -7.93 -16.89
N ILE A 90 -6.69 -7.84 -16.23
CA ILE A 90 -5.35 -7.89 -16.83
C ILE A 90 -4.83 -9.32 -16.70
N SER A 91 -4.37 -9.89 -17.81
CA SER A 91 -3.78 -11.23 -17.83
C SER A 91 -2.47 -11.27 -17.06
N ALA A 92 -2.40 -12.14 -16.07
CA ALA A 92 -1.23 -12.37 -15.24
C ALA A 92 -1.22 -13.80 -14.72
N THR A 93 -0.02 -14.33 -14.52
CA THR A 93 0.22 -15.59 -13.81
C THR A 93 0.47 -15.28 -12.35
N VAL A 94 -0.25 -15.96 -11.47
CA VAL A 94 -0.12 -15.79 -10.02
C VAL A 94 0.50 -17.04 -9.43
N SER A 95 1.55 -16.87 -8.62
CA SER A 95 2.12 -17.91 -7.78
C SER A 95 2.15 -17.45 -6.34
N ILE A 96 1.91 -18.38 -5.41
CA ILE A 96 1.98 -18.11 -3.97
C ILE A 96 2.87 -19.20 -3.38
N ASN A 97 4.01 -18.78 -2.83
CA ASN A 97 4.97 -19.68 -2.19
C ASN A 97 5.21 -19.21 -0.75
N GLY A 98 4.63 -19.96 0.19
CA GLY A 98 4.58 -19.54 1.60
C GLY A 98 3.85 -18.21 1.73
N ARG A 99 4.54 -17.21 2.28
CA ARG A 99 3.99 -15.84 2.46
C ARG A 99 4.30 -14.91 1.30
N LYS A 100 4.97 -15.36 0.23
CA LYS A 100 5.27 -14.51 -0.92
C LYS A 100 4.32 -14.82 -2.07
N ALA A 101 3.52 -13.85 -2.47
CA ALA A 101 2.72 -13.91 -3.68
C ALA A 101 3.38 -13.11 -4.81
N THR A 102 3.54 -13.73 -5.97
CA THR A 102 4.10 -13.11 -7.17
C THR A 102 3.04 -13.08 -8.26
N VAL A 103 2.84 -11.90 -8.83
CA VAL A 103 1.97 -11.65 -9.97
C VAL A 103 2.84 -11.25 -11.15
N ALA A 104 3.06 -12.19 -12.08
CA ALA A 104 3.80 -11.96 -13.31
C ALA A 104 2.82 -11.57 -14.42
N PHE A 105 2.93 -10.34 -14.93
CA PHE A 105 2.03 -9.86 -15.97
C PHE A 105 2.38 -10.50 -17.32
N SER A 106 1.38 -10.98 -18.05
CA SER A 106 1.59 -11.57 -19.38
C SER A 106 2.15 -10.55 -20.38
N GLU A 107 1.71 -9.30 -20.24
CA GLU A 107 2.29 -8.14 -20.90
C GLU A 107 2.69 -7.11 -19.84
N PRO A 108 3.87 -6.48 -19.92
CA PRO A 108 4.28 -5.49 -18.94
C PRO A 108 3.28 -4.33 -18.82
N VAL A 109 2.94 -3.98 -17.58
CA VAL A 109 2.02 -2.88 -17.30
C VAL A 109 2.71 -1.56 -17.63
N ALA A 110 2.19 -0.85 -18.62
CA ALA A 110 2.73 0.42 -19.08
C ALA A 110 2.75 1.47 -17.96
N PRO A 111 3.75 2.38 -17.93
CA PRO A 111 3.77 3.51 -17.01
C PRO A 111 2.59 4.47 -17.28
N GLY A 112 2.24 5.26 -16.27
CA GLY A 112 1.11 6.19 -16.32
C GLY A 112 -0.25 5.52 -16.12
N THR A 113 -0.29 4.25 -15.74
CA THR A 113 -1.53 3.50 -15.51
C THR A 113 -1.76 3.26 -14.02
N THR A 114 -3.02 3.00 -13.65
CA THR A 114 -3.34 2.45 -12.34
C THR A 114 -3.95 1.08 -12.53
N ILE A 115 -3.47 0.13 -11.77
CA ILE A 115 -4.03 -1.22 -11.69
C ILE A 115 -4.54 -1.45 -10.28
N SER A 116 -5.62 -2.21 -10.14
CA SER A 116 -6.14 -2.68 -8.87
C SER A 116 -5.77 -4.14 -8.68
N ILE A 117 -5.23 -4.45 -7.52
CA ILE A 117 -4.86 -5.79 -7.09
C ILE A 117 -5.94 -6.27 -6.14
N LEU A 118 -6.58 -7.40 -6.44
CA LEU A 118 -7.64 -7.99 -5.65
C LEU A 118 -7.17 -9.36 -5.15
N MET A 119 -6.74 -9.43 -3.89
CA MET A 119 -6.42 -10.68 -3.20
C MET A 119 -7.73 -11.31 -2.74
N LYS A 120 -8.11 -12.45 -3.31
CA LYS A 120 -9.38 -13.12 -3.10
C LYS A 120 -9.27 -14.21 -2.04
N GLY A 121 -10.30 -14.35 -1.22
CA GLY A 121 -10.35 -15.39 -0.20
C GLY A 121 -9.27 -15.22 0.86
N VAL A 122 -9.03 -13.98 1.28
CA VAL A 122 -8.12 -13.64 2.36
C VAL A 122 -8.74 -14.07 3.68
N ASN A 123 -8.05 -14.93 4.41
CA ASN A 123 -8.40 -15.21 5.80
C ASN A 123 -7.39 -14.57 6.72
N THR A 124 -7.92 -14.01 7.79
CA THR A 124 -7.13 -13.40 8.84
C THR A 124 -7.68 -13.84 10.20
N PRO A 125 -6.85 -13.88 11.26
CA PRO A 125 -7.26 -14.34 12.60
C PRO A 125 -8.25 -13.40 13.31
N GLY A 126 -8.57 -12.25 12.73
CA GLY A 126 -9.62 -11.35 13.22
C GLY A 126 -9.25 -10.44 14.39
N TYR A 127 -8.04 -10.54 14.96
CA TYR A 127 -7.60 -9.62 16.02
C TYR A 127 -6.94 -8.34 15.50
N GLU A 128 -6.44 -8.29 14.27
CA GLU A 128 -5.89 -7.06 13.68
C GLU A 128 -6.96 -6.26 12.94
N GLN A 129 -6.91 -4.94 13.12
CA GLN A 129 -7.73 -3.99 12.38
C GLN A 129 -7.01 -3.43 11.15
N THR A 130 -5.72 -3.67 11.00
CA THR A 130 -4.95 -3.12 9.89
C THR A 130 -3.89 -4.10 9.44
N TRP A 131 -4.03 -4.57 8.21
CA TRP A 131 -3.10 -5.47 7.54
C TRP A 131 -2.12 -4.67 6.68
N HIS A 132 -0.83 -4.86 6.94
CA HIS A 132 0.25 -4.23 6.18
C HIS A 132 0.89 -5.26 5.26
N TYR A 133 0.73 -5.08 3.95
CA TYR A 133 1.34 -5.94 2.93
C TYR A 133 2.55 -5.22 2.35
N PRO A 134 3.80 -5.66 2.60
CA PRO A 134 4.93 -5.20 1.82
C PRO A 134 4.72 -5.51 0.33
N VAL A 135 4.87 -4.48 -0.50
CA VAL A 135 4.71 -4.60 -1.94
C VAL A 135 5.98 -4.11 -2.63
N SER A 136 6.49 -4.94 -3.53
CA SER A 136 7.63 -4.65 -4.38
C SER A 136 7.29 -4.91 -5.84
N VAL A 137 8.05 -4.31 -6.76
CA VAL A 137 7.87 -4.49 -8.21
C VAL A 137 9.17 -4.79 -8.91
N LYS A 138 9.08 -5.55 -9.98
CA LYS A 138 10.17 -5.70 -10.95
C LYS A 138 9.81 -4.94 -12.20
N LYS A 139 10.70 -4.07 -12.64
CA LYS A 139 10.51 -3.29 -13.88
C LYS A 139 11.25 -3.95 -15.03
N VAL A 140 10.74 -3.76 -16.25
CA VAL A 140 11.38 -4.28 -17.46
C VAL A 140 12.83 -3.80 -17.56
N GLY A 141 13.75 -4.74 -17.79
CA GLY A 141 15.19 -4.48 -17.88
C GLY A 141 15.86 -4.17 -16.54
N MET A 142 15.25 -4.52 -15.41
CA MET A 142 15.88 -4.48 -14.08
C MET A 142 16.00 -5.90 -13.50
N ASN A 143 17.15 -6.18 -12.86
CA ASN A 143 17.42 -7.48 -12.25
C ASN A 143 17.00 -7.56 -10.76
N GLY A 144 16.56 -6.44 -10.17
CA GLY A 144 16.17 -6.36 -8.76
C GLY A 144 14.72 -5.96 -8.54
N GLU A 145 14.21 -6.33 -7.37
CA GLU A 145 12.91 -5.87 -6.86
C GLU A 145 13.05 -4.44 -6.31
N LEU A 146 12.09 -3.57 -6.61
CA LEU A 146 11.99 -2.22 -6.09
C LEU A 146 10.81 -2.14 -5.10
N PRO A 147 11.03 -1.84 -3.82
CA PRO A 147 9.95 -1.70 -2.86
C PRO A 147 9.08 -0.48 -3.20
N LEU A 148 7.76 -0.68 -3.19
CA LEU A 148 6.76 0.39 -3.31
C LEU A 148 6.25 0.85 -1.94
N GLY A 149 6.42 0.03 -0.90
CA GLY A 149 6.02 0.33 0.47
C GLY A 149 5.04 -0.70 1.04
N LEU A 150 4.17 -0.25 1.95
CA LEU A 150 3.18 -1.09 2.62
C LEU A 150 1.77 -0.74 2.13
N ALA A 151 1.09 -1.70 1.51
CA ALA A 151 -0.33 -1.58 1.24
C ALA A 151 -1.08 -1.83 2.55
N ARG A 152 -1.76 -0.78 3.04
CA ARG A 152 -2.45 -0.80 4.33
C ARG A 152 -3.93 -1.10 4.13
N VAL A 153 -4.39 -2.30 4.45
CA VAL A 153 -5.80 -2.70 4.32
C VAL A 153 -6.45 -2.69 5.70
N GLN A 154 -7.48 -1.87 5.87
CA GLN A 154 -8.17 -1.74 7.16
C GLN A 154 -9.40 -2.65 7.25
N THR A 155 -9.52 -3.33 8.38
CA THR A 155 -10.65 -4.16 8.81
C THR A 155 -11.21 -3.62 10.13
N TYR A 156 -12.45 -3.99 10.46
CA TYR A 156 -13.21 -3.49 11.60
C TYR A 156 -13.87 -4.64 12.36
N TYR A 157 -14.20 -4.43 13.63
CA TYR A 157 -15.03 -5.36 14.40
C TYR A 157 -16.51 -5.07 14.20
#